data_AF-A0A831UKW4-F1
#
_entry.id   AF-A0A831UKW4-F1
#
_cell.length_a   1.000
_cell.length_b   1.000
_cell.length_c   1.000
_cell.angle_alpha   90.00
_cell.angle_beta   90.00
_cell.angle_gamma   90.00
#
_symmetry.space_group_name_H-M   'P 1'
#
loop_
_entity.id
_entity.type
_entity.pdbx_description
1 polymer ?
#
loop_
_entity_poly.entity_id
_entity_poly.type
_entity_poly.pdbx_seq_one_letter_code
_entity_poly.pdbx_strand_id
1 'polypeptide(L)'
;MVYRRLGGFARPLFGVIAIVAAGFALAPVSGADVITGVLLEPEQDTTLYEDASGGLANGAGEWFFAGKNGAGELRRGVLSFDIVNNIPEGSTITDAQLRLYMDGESGATEIALHRVLIPWGEGASDASGDESAGAPAETDDATWLHTYYDAAQWTTCGGDYSSTVTATESVDYSGEYTLTSQQLIDDIQRVVWGVYPDLGWIVLGDESTSGTLKRFATRENGNSVYRPVLTIYYEDHETPECPDSAFWGQRALFSVDELRISDAAEGSRYADNFADLTEVIAGLLWYGVELNATTQAPCRRISDNFTMTFYQDGVGAPGTQYAEETVTAYVWDTGYTFSPELPAGEQTYPVYGYRASLTTPCDLTAGWLAIQATGSVDCIFAWLASADGDVAAYNVAPGGAAVNLDLAVCFLPASGVLDGTVQSLGILDANPEPLEGAVIQMLDGETVVDTATSSDSGYYIFPAVSPGT
;
A
#
# COMPACT_ATOMS: atom_id res chain seq x y z
N MET A 1 -90.69 28.34 -14.51
CA MET A 1 -90.67 26.92 -14.90
C MET A 1 -90.08 26.14 -13.73
N VAL A 2 -90.77 25.10 -13.28
CA VAL A 2 -90.66 24.38 -11.98
C VAL A 2 -89.40 23.49 -11.99
N TYR A 3 -88.55 23.40 -10.93
CA TYR A 3 -88.72 22.54 -9.74
C TYR A 3 -87.89 22.97 -8.50
N ARG A 4 -88.42 22.60 -7.32
CA ARG A 4 -88.10 22.90 -5.89
C ARG A 4 -86.82 22.22 -5.33
N ARG A 5 -86.00 22.89 -4.49
CA ARG A 5 -85.80 22.82 -2.97
C ARG A 5 -85.44 21.43 -2.40
N LEU A 6 -84.56 21.19 -1.39
CA LEU A 6 -83.81 21.99 -0.38
C LEU A 6 -82.84 21.07 0.42
N GLY A 7 -81.83 21.66 1.09
CA GLY A 7 -81.12 21.14 2.28
C GLY A 7 -79.73 20.58 1.98
N GLY A 8 -78.64 20.85 2.72
CA GLY A 8 -78.37 21.55 3.97
C GLY A 8 -76.95 21.11 4.41
N PHE A 9 -76.13 22.02 4.92
CA PHE A 9 -74.71 21.83 5.26
C PHE A 9 -74.44 20.72 6.30
N ALA A 10 -73.37 19.94 6.10
CA ALA A 10 -72.65 19.21 7.16
C ALA A 10 -71.15 19.10 6.82
N ARG A 11 -70.29 19.39 7.80
CA ARG A 11 -68.81 19.30 7.74
C ARG A 11 -68.38 17.83 7.78
N PRO A 12 -67.39 17.34 7.00
CA PRO A 12 -66.89 16.00 7.21
C PRO A 12 -65.82 15.96 8.32
N LEU A 13 -65.97 14.92 9.14
CA LEU A 13 -65.10 14.48 10.23
C LEU A 13 -63.71 14.05 9.74
N PHE A 14 -62.75 14.14 10.65
CA PHE A 14 -61.43 13.50 10.62
C PHE A 14 -61.52 12.02 10.21
N GLY A 15 -60.78 11.64 9.18
CA GLY A 15 -60.45 10.26 8.83
C GLY A 15 -58.93 10.10 8.86
N VAL A 16 -58.43 9.28 9.79
CA VAL A 16 -57.02 8.87 9.85
C VAL A 16 -56.74 8.01 8.62
N ILE A 17 -55.87 8.48 7.74
CA ILE A 17 -55.30 7.67 6.65
C ILE A 17 -54.02 7.06 7.19
N ALA A 18 -54.02 5.74 7.39
CA ALA A 18 -52.80 4.98 7.55
C ALA A 18 -52.06 4.99 6.20
N ILE A 19 -50.99 5.78 6.11
CA ILE A 19 -50.01 5.63 5.04
C ILE A 19 -49.15 4.43 5.44
N VAL A 20 -49.30 3.33 4.71
CA VAL A 20 -48.36 2.21 4.75
C VAL A 20 -47.02 2.80 4.28
N ALA A 21 -46.09 2.97 5.22
CA ALA A 21 -44.70 3.26 4.90
C ALA A 21 -44.16 2.04 4.13
N ALA A 22 -44.05 2.17 2.81
CA ALA A 22 -43.20 1.30 2.04
C ALA A 22 -41.79 1.51 2.58
N GLY A 23 -41.28 0.52 3.33
CA GLY A 23 -39.92 0.51 3.79
C GLY A 23 -39.01 0.59 2.58
N PHE A 24 -38.41 1.75 2.36
CA PHE A 24 -37.15 1.80 1.64
C PHE A 24 -36.18 1.00 2.50
N ALA A 25 -35.83 -0.19 2.05
CA ALA A 25 -34.60 -0.82 2.47
C ALA A 25 -33.49 0.18 2.16
N LEU A 26 -32.93 0.78 3.21
CA LEU A 26 -31.63 1.41 3.10
C LEU A 26 -30.69 0.26 2.76
N ALA A 27 -30.20 0.23 1.51
CA ALA A 27 -28.99 -0.52 1.24
C ALA A 27 -27.92 0.00 2.22
N PRO A 28 -27.13 -0.87 2.86
CA PRO A 28 -25.98 -0.40 3.61
C PRO A 28 -25.17 0.46 2.65
N VAL A 29 -24.93 1.72 3.05
CA VAL A 29 -23.92 2.54 2.39
C VAL A 29 -22.62 1.81 2.71
N SER A 30 -22.03 1.14 1.72
CA SER A 30 -20.63 0.73 1.79
C SER A 30 -19.84 1.95 2.24
N GLY A 31 -18.92 1.77 3.20
CA GLY A 31 -18.11 2.86 3.78
C GLY A 31 -17.69 3.85 2.69
N ALA A 32 -18.01 5.13 2.88
CA ALA A 32 -17.57 6.13 1.91
C ALA A 32 -16.07 6.30 2.09
N ASP A 33 -15.29 6.07 1.03
CA ASP A 33 -13.84 6.27 1.06
C ASP A 33 -13.52 7.69 1.52
N VAL A 34 -12.84 7.81 2.67
CA VAL A 34 -12.47 9.09 3.25
C VAL A 34 -11.10 9.46 2.69
N ILE A 35 -11.07 10.40 1.75
CA ILE A 35 -9.82 10.99 1.29
C ILE A 35 -9.23 11.86 2.41
N THR A 36 -8.11 11.42 2.95
CA THR A 36 -7.30 12.11 3.96
C THR A 36 -6.10 12.78 3.29
N GLY A 37 -5.71 13.96 3.78
CA GLY A 37 -4.52 14.67 3.29
C GLY A 37 -3.51 14.86 4.41
N VAL A 38 -2.25 14.51 4.15
CA VAL A 38 -1.11 14.73 5.05
C VAL A 38 -0.08 15.66 4.41
N LEU A 39 0.57 16.49 5.23
CA LEU A 39 1.66 17.37 4.82
C LEU A 39 2.93 16.93 5.57
N LEU A 40 3.96 16.56 4.82
CA LEU A 40 5.24 16.09 5.35
C LEU A 40 6.33 17.12 5.05
N GLU A 41 7.06 17.52 6.09
CA GLU A 41 8.35 18.22 5.96
C GLU A 41 9.47 17.17 5.77
N PRO A 42 10.61 17.52 5.13
CA PRO A 42 11.72 16.58 4.99
C PRO A 42 12.24 16.08 6.33
N GLU A 43 12.46 14.77 6.45
CA GLU A 43 13.19 14.17 7.58
C GLU A 43 14.70 14.30 7.38
N GLN A 44 15.17 14.39 6.14
CA GLN A 44 16.57 14.67 5.81
C GLN A 44 16.61 15.42 4.48
N ASP A 45 17.52 16.38 4.35
CA ASP A 45 17.88 16.91 3.04
C ASP A 45 19.31 17.45 2.97
N THR A 46 19.97 17.30 1.81
CA THR A 46 21.34 17.77 1.64
C THR A 46 21.72 17.93 0.17
N THR A 47 22.96 18.36 -0.11
CA THR A 47 23.54 18.42 -1.45
C THR A 47 24.72 17.46 -1.59
N LEU A 48 24.71 16.66 -2.66
CA LEU A 48 25.88 15.92 -3.11
C LEU A 48 26.77 16.85 -3.94
N TYR A 49 27.88 17.31 -3.35
CA TYR A 49 28.87 18.16 -4.01
C TYR A 49 29.90 17.33 -4.76
N GLU A 50 29.92 17.39 -6.09
CA GLU A 50 30.96 16.72 -6.88
C GLU A 50 32.35 17.16 -6.41
N ASP A 51 33.04 16.21 -5.80
CA ASP A 51 34.39 16.36 -5.26
C ASP A 51 35.11 15.02 -5.38
N ALA A 52 36.35 15.05 -5.89
CA ALA A 52 37.14 13.85 -6.12
C ALA A 52 37.58 13.16 -4.80
N SER A 53 37.62 13.90 -3.69
CA SER A 53 37.83 13.31 -2.36
C SER A 53 36.54 12.89 -1.66
N GLY A 54 35.36 13.29 -2.15
CA GLY A 54 34.09 13.11 -1.46
C GLY A 54 34.05 13.77 -0.08
N GLY A 55 34.76 14.88 0.10
CA GLY A 55 34.95 15.55 1.40
C GLY A 55 34.08 16.79 1.60
N LEU A 56 33.08 17.01 0.75
CA LEU A 56 32.17 18.16 0.80
C LEU A 56 30.73 17.72 1.03
N ALA A 57 30.05 18.39 1.96
CA ALA A 57 28.64 18.19 2.33
C ALA A 57 27.97 19.49 2.76
N ASN A 58 26.65 19.47 2.97
CA ASN A 58 25.90 20.59 3.52
C ASN A 58 24.59 20.11 4.18
N GLY A 59 24.66 19.17 5.12
CA GLY A 59 23.48 18.61 5.80
C GLY A 59 22.77 19.55 6.78
N ALA A 60 23.38 20.67 7.16
CA ALA A 60 22.80 21.67 8.06
C ALA A 60 22.63 23.06 7.43
N GLY A 61 22.83 23.17 6.11
CA GLY A 61 22.72 24.45 5.38
C GLY A 61 21.30 24.82 5.02
N GLU A 62 21.05 26.09 4.73
CA GLU A 62 19.71 26.61 4.39
C GLU A 62 19.30 26.34 2.93
N TRP A 63 20.22 25.82 2.11
CA TRP A 63 20.03 25.61 0.68
C TRP A 63 20.62 24.30 0.15
N PHE A 64 19.88 23.66 -0.76
CA PHE A 64 20.37 22.58 -1.59
C PHE A 64 20.43 22.98 -3.07
N PHE A 65 21.21 22.22 -3.86
CA PHE A 65 21.54 22.59 -5.23
C PHE A 65 21.31 21.47 -6.24
N ALA A 66 20.86 21.84 -7.44
CA ALA A 66 20.70 20.93 -8.57
C ALA A 66 21.29 21.54 -9.85
N GLY A 67 22.13 20.79 -10.57
CA GLY A 67 22.74 21.19 -11.85
C GLY A 67 24.25 21.37 -11.75
N LYS A 68 24.82 22.20 -12.64
CA LYS A 68 26.27 22.37 -12.77
C LYS A 68 26.69 23.81 -12.53
N ASN A 69 27.62 24.00 -11.61
CA ASN A 69 28.12 25.33 -11.25
C ASN A 69 28.97 25.95 -12.37
N GLY A 70 29.37 27.22 -12.18
CA GLY A 70 30.20 27.94 -13.16
C GLY A 70 31.61 27.36 -13.34
N ALA A 71 32.09 26.56 -12.39
CA ALA A 71 33.37 25.84 -12.47
C ALA A 71 33.26 24.49 -13.21
N GLY A 72 32.04 24.04 -13.51
CA GLY A 72 31.77 22.79 -14.20
C GLY A 72 31.54 21.57 -13.30
N GLU A 73 31.39 21.79 -12.00
CA GLU A 73 31.17 20.74 -11.00
C GLU A 73 29.67 20.51 -10.77
N LEU A 74 29.27 19.26 -10.60
CA LEU A 74 27.89 18.84 -10.38
C LEU A 74 27.44 19.06 -8.94
N ARG A 75 26.15 19.36 -8.78
CA ARG A 75 25.43 19.40 -7.51
C ARG A 75 24.08 18.70 -7.69
N ARG A 76 23.72 17.86 -6.73
CA ARG A 76 22.45 17.14 -6.70
C ARG A 76 21.84 17.26 -5.32
N GLY A 77 20.59 17.70 -5.23
CA GLY A 77 19.85 17.74 -3.96
C GLY A 77 19.32 16.35 -3.65
N VAL A 78 19.29 15.95 -2.39
CA VAL A 78 18.62 14.72 -1.94
C VAL A 78 17.71 15.09 -0.78
N LEU A 79 16.50 14.55 -0.76
CA LEU A 79 15.53 14.79 0.29
C LEU A 79 14.70 13.53 0.57
N SER A 80 14.40 13.27 1.83
CA SER A 80 13.52 12.18 2.28
C SER A 80 12.43 12.70 3.19
N PHE A 81 11.33 11.96 3.28
CA PHE A 81 10.15 12.27 4.08
C PHE A 81 9.78 11.01 4.86
N ASP A 82 9.19 11.18 6.04
CA ASP A 82 8.68 10.06 6.82
C ASP A 82 7.27 9.67 6.33
N ILE A 83 7.18 8.89 5.26
CA ILE A 83 5.91 8.47 4.66
C ILE A 83 5.32 7.31 5.47
N VAL A 84 6.14 6.29 5.77
CA VAL A 84 5.69 5.02 6.36
C VAL A 84 5.07 5.22 7.75
N ASN A 85 5.54 6.18 8.56
CA ASN A 85 4.95 6.41 9.88
C ASN A 85 3.80 7.43 9.87
N ASN A 86 3.49 8.06 8.73
CA ASN A 86 2.45 9.10 8.62
C ASN A 86 1.26 8.73 7.72
N ILE A 87 1.36 7.61 6.99
CA ILE A 87 0.27 7.06 6.18
C ILE A 87 -0.02 5.63 6.65
N PRO A 88 -1.27 5.30 7.00
CA PRO A 88 -1.63 3.93 7.36
C PRO A 88 -1.27 2.94 6.25
N GLU A 89 -0.67 1.81 6.64
CA GLU A 89 -0.40 0.71 5.72
C GLU A 89 -1.70 0.24 5.06
N GLY A 90 -1.65 -0.10 3.78
CA GLY A 90 -2.84 -0.47 2.99
C GLY A 90 -3.60 0.70 2.37
N SER A 91 -3.32 1.96 2.76
CA SER A 91 -3.91 3.15 2.13
C SER A 91 -3.66 3.20 0.63
N THR A 92 -4.64 3.71 -0.11
CA THR A 92 -4.50 3.98 -1.56
C THR A 92 -4.19 5.45 -1.79
N ILE A 93 -3.04 5.75 -2.39
CA ILE A 93 -2.62 7.11 -2.73
C ILE A 93 -3.45 7.59 -3.92
N THR A 94 -4.15 8.71 -3.72
CA THR A 94 -5.02 9.30 -4.75
C THR A 94 -4.39 10.53 -5.42
N ASP A 95 -3.50 11.24 -4.72
CA ASP A 95 -2.73 12.36 -5.27
C ASP A 95 -1.47 12.64 -4.44
N ALA A 96 -0.45 13.22 -5.07
CA ALA A 96 0.80 13.59 -4.42
C ALA A 96 1.46 14.82 -5.07
N GLN A 97 1.97 15.73 -4.24
CA GLN A 97 2.53 17.01 -4.67
C GLN A 97 3.77 17.37 -3.84
N LEU A 98 4.93 17.47 -4.50
CA LEU A 98 6.15 17.97 -3.88
C LEU A 98 6.32 19.46 -4.18
N ARG A 99 6.25 20.32 -3.17
CA ARG A 99 6.49 21.75 -3.29
C ARG A 99 7.92 22.09 -2.91
N LEU A 100 8.63 22.80 -3.80
CA LEU A 100 9.97 23.33 -3.59
C LEU A 100 9.99 24.85 -3.79
N TYR A 101 10.83 25.57 -3.06
CA TYR A 101 11.07 27.00 -3.26
C TYR A 101 12.46 27.22 -3.84
N MET A 102 12.55 27.84 -5.01
CA MET A 102 13.82 28.19 -5.66
C MET A 102 14.17 29.66 -5.40
N ASP A 103 15.40 29.94 -4.94
CA ASP A 103 15.95 31.30 -4.83
C ASP A 103 17.27 31.44 -5.59
N GLY A 104 17.18 31.48 -6.92
CA GLY A 104 18.36 31.42 -7.79
C GLY A 104 18.17 31.98 -9.20
N GLU A 105 19.21 31.78 -10.01
CA GLU A 105 19.47 32.43 -11.31
C GLU A 105 18.35 32.27 -12.35
N SER A 106 18.14 33.34 -13.14
CA SER A 106 17.10 33.42 -14.19
C SER A 106 17.48 32.61 -15.43
N GLY A 107 16.52 31.85 -15.96
CA GLY A 107 16.66 31.05 -17.19
C GLY A 107 16.00 29.70 -17.01
N ALA A 108 15.09 29.34 -17.91
CA ALA A 108 14.35 28.09 -17.83
C ALA A 108 15.30 26.89 -17.88
N THR A 109 15.24 26.05 -16.85
CA THR A 109 15.99 24.80 -16.76
C THR A 109 15.06 23.74 -16.21
N GLU A 110 15.11 22.54 -16.76
CA GLU A 110 14.35 21.41 -16.23
C GLU A 110 15.09 20.83 -15.03
N ILE A 111 14.34 20.58 -13.95
CA ILE A 111 14.77 19.68 -12.87
C ILE A 111 14.01 18.36 -13.00
N ALA A 112 14.64 17.27 -12.58
CA ALA A 112 14.06 15.94 -12.56
C ALA A 112 14.23 15.30 -11.19
N LEU A 113 13.16 14.68 -10.71
CA LEU A 113 13.09 13.92 -9.48
C LEU A 113 13.31 12.44 -9.80
N HIS A 114 14.17 11.77 -9.03
CA HIS A 114 14.42 10.33 -9.16
C HIS A 114 14.45 9.68 -7.79
N ARG A 115 13.78 8.53 -7.62
CA ARG A 115 13.79 7.80 -6.34
C ARG A 115 15.19 7.30 -5.99
N VAL A 116 15.61 7.49 -4.73
CA VAL A 116 16.90 6.99 -4.21
C VAL A 116 16.79 5.48 -3.93
N LEU A 117 17.87 4.74 -4.18
CA LEU A 117 17.87 3.27 -4.11
C LEU A 117 18.65 2.70 -2.91
N ILE A 118 19.50 3.49 -2.27
CA ILE A 118 20.35 3.06 -1.14
C ILE A 118 20.22 4.04 0.02
N PRO A 119 20.16 3.56 1.28
CA PRO A 119 20.13 4.42 2.46
C PRO A 119 21.27 5.42 2.49
N TRP A 120 20.97 6.62 2.97
CA TRP A 120 21.89 7.75 3.07
C TRP A 120 21.63 8.55 4.34
N GLY A 121 22.58 9.41 4.69
CA GLY A 121 22.53 10.21 5.90
C GLY A 121 22.70 11.70 5.66
N GLU A 122 22.44 12.45 6.71
CA GLU A 122 22.56 13.90 6.77
C GLU A 122 23.30 14.23 8.07
N GLY A 123 24.44 14.91 7.93
CA GLY A 123 25.30 15.28 9.03
C GLY A 123 25.19 16.77 9.36
N ALA A 124 26.07 17.23 10.26
CA ALA A 124 26.04 18.58 10.79
C ALA A 124 26.80 19.62 9.93
N SER A 125 27.29 19.23 8.75
CA SER A 125 28.05 20.13 7.87
C SER A 125 27.21 21.34 7.46
N ASP A 126 27.72 22.54 7.74
CA ASP A 126 27.05 23.82 7.48
C ASP A 126 27.95 24.72 6.62
N ALA A 127 27.59 24.85 5.34
CA ALA A 127 28.30 25.67 4.38
C ALA A 127 28.05 27.16 4.64
N SER A 128 29.12 27.95 4.61
CA SER A 128 28.96 29.41 4.78
C SER A 128 28.58 30.11 3.47
N GLY A 129 27.94 31.27 3.58
CA GLY A 129 27.80 32.21 2.45
C GLY A 129 26.62 31.86 1.56
N ASP A 130 26.88 31.60 0.27
CA ASP A 130 25.84 31.18 -0.68
C ASP A 130 25.67 29.66 -0.75
N GLU A 131 26.45 28.91 0.04
CA GLU A 131 26.43 27.45 0.21
C GLU A 131 26.81 26.60 -1.01
N SER A 132 27.06 27.23 -2.16
CA SER A 132 27.33 26.53 -3.44
C SER A 132 28.64 25.73 -3.47
N ALA A 133 29.56 26.03 -2.54
CA ALA A 133 30.86 25.39 -2.40
C ALA A 133 30.89 24.23 -1.39
N GLY A 134 29.86 24.06 -0.57
CA GLY A 134 29.81 23.06 0.49
C GLY A 134 30.73 23.38 1.69
N ALA A 135 30.60 22.58 2.75
CA ALA A 135 31.46 22.55 3.93
C ALA A 135 32.25 21.23 3.98
N PRO A 136 33.34 21.14 4.76
CA PRO A 136 34.00 19.87 5.03
C PRO A 136 33.01 18.86 5.62
N ALA A 137 32.91 17.69 5.02
CA ALA A 137 31.96 16.65 5.46
C ALA A 137 32.26 16.18 6.89
N GLU A 138 31.18 15.94 7.64
CA GLU A 138 31.16 15.41 9.00
C GLU A 138 30.54 14.01 9.01
N THR A 139 30.58 13.34 10.16
CA THR A 139 29.98 12.02 10.33
C THR A 139 28.51 12.04 9.89
N ASP A 140 28.10 10.97 9.20
CA ASP A 140 26.75 10.74 8.69
C ASP A 140 26.33 11.59 7.48
N ASP A 141 27.17 12.53 7.01
CA ASP A 141 26.86 13.27 5.79
C ASP A 141 26.85 12.39 4.53
N ALA A 142 25.83 12.55 3.69
CA ALA A 142 25.91 12.15 2.30
C ALA A 142 26.77 13.14 1.50
N THR A 143 27.70 12.59 0.72
CA THR A 143 28.61 13.32 -0.17
C THR A 143 28.54 12.72 -1.57
N TRP A 144 29.31 13.25 -2.51
CA TRP A 144 29.41 12.65 -3.84
C TRP A 144 29.86 11.19 -3.85
N LEU A 145 30.69 10.78 -2.89
CA LEU A 145 31.22 9.41 -2.82
C LEU A 145 30.58 8.57 -1.70
N HIS A 146 30.10 9.21 -0.64
CA HIS A 146 29.64 8.55 0.59
C HIS A 146 28.14 8.67 0.77
N THR A 147 27.47 7.57 1.12
CA THR A 147 26.11 7.60 1.66
C THR A 147 26.08 8.08 3.11
N TYR A 148 27.13 7.71 3.86
CA TYR A 148 27.44 8.15 5.22
C TYR A 148 28.95 8.35 5.31
N TYR A 149 29.42 9.59 5.37
CA TYR A 149 30.84 9.93 5.41
C TYR A 149 31.48 9.51 6.75
N ASP A 150 32.64 8.84 6.85
CA ASP A 150 33.50 8.05 5.93
C ASP A 150 33.31 6.55 6.26
N ALA A 151 32.04 6.11 6.30
CA ALA A 151 31.61 4.80 6.80
C ALA A 151 31.01 3.91 5.70
N ALA A 152 30.28 4.51 4.75
CA ALA A 152 29.62 3.81 3.66
C ALA A 152 29.60 4.65 2.38
N GLN A 153 29.50 3.97 1.23
CA GLN A 153 29.63 4.58 -0.09
C GLN A 153 28.45 4.26 -0.99
N TRP A 154 28.18 5.17 -1.92
CA TRP A 154 27.36 4.87 -3.09
C TRP A 154 28.06 3.83 -3.97
N THR A 155 27.28 3.05 -4.70
CA THR A 155 27.79 2.19 -5.77
C THR A 155 28.24 3.04 -6.95
N THR A 156 27.47 4.07 -7.28
CA THR A 156 27.77 5.06 -8.31
C THR A 156 28.01 6.42 -7.68
N CYS A 157 29.12 7.07 -8.04
CA CYS A 157 29.42 8.43 -7.56
C CYS A 157 28.29 9.40 -7.96
N GLY A 158 27.89 10.25 -7.03
CA GLY A 158 26.80 11.20 -7.18
C GLY A 158 25.41 10.64 -6.89
N GLY A 159 25.32 9.48 -6.23
CA GLY A 159 24.08 8.88 -5.76
C GLY A 159 23.61 7.70 -6.60
N ASP A 160 23.00 6.71 -5.93
CA ASP A 160 22.31 5.60 -6.57
C ASP A 160 20.80 5.89 -6.59
N TYR A 161 20.25 6.08 -7.79
CA TYR A 161 18.86 6.45 -8.02
C TYR A 161 18.26 5.70 -9.20
N SER A 162 16.93 5.61 -9.22
CA SER A 162 16.17 5.00 -10.31
C SER A 162 16.37 5.76 -11.62
N SER A 163 16.64 5.03 -12.71
CA SER A 163 16.65 5.63 -14.06
C SER A 163 15.27 6.10 -14.52
N THR A 164 14.19 5.62 -13.89
CA THR A 164 12.83 6.12 -14.14
C THR A 164 12.69 7.49 -13.49
N VAL A 165 12.27 8.47 -14.29
CA VAL A 165 12.00 9.83 -13.80
C VAL A 165 10.69 9.82 -13.03
N THR A 166 10.71 10.25 -11.78
CA THR A 166 9.52 10.41 -10.95
C THR A 166 8.72 11.61 -11.42
N ALA A 167 9.32 12.79 -11.52
CA ALA A 167 8.65 14.01 -11.97
C ALA A 167 9.66 14.97 -12.60
N THR A 168 9.19 15.86 -13.47
CA THR A 168 9.99 16.94 -14.05
C THR A 168 9.30 18.26 -13.87
N GLU A 169 10.06 19.34 -13.69
CA GLU A 169 9.51 20.70 -13.64
C GLU A 169 10.48 21.70 -14.27
N SER A 170 9.95 22.66 -15.04
CA SER A 170 10.75 23.73 -15.63
C SER A 170 10.81 24.92 -14.67
N VAL A 171 11.98 25.16 -14.08
CA VAL A 171 12.20 26.28 -13.15
C VAL A 171 12.84 27.47 -13.84
N ASP A 172 12.20 28.64 -13.80
CA ASP A 172 12.59 29.82 -14.58
C ASP A 172 12.54 31.17 -13.84
N TYR A 173 11.91 31.24 -12.67
CA TYR A 173 11.85 32.38 -11.75
C TYR A 173 12.06 32.01 -10.27
N SER A 174 12.48 32.96 -9.42
CA SER A 174 12.55 32.76 -7.95
C SER A 174 11.14 32.69 -7.35
N GLY A 175 10.80 31.57 -6.72
CA GLY A 175 9.47 31.29 -6.19
C GLY A 175 9.19 29.81 -5.99
N GLU A 176 7.92 29.49 -5.77
CA GLU A 176 7.43 28.14 -5.54
C GLU A 176 7.19 27.38 -6.84
N TYR A 177 7.53 26.09 -6.81
CA TYR A 177 7.28 25.10 -7.84
C TYR A 177 6.65 23.87 -7.21
N THR A 178 5.72 23.24 -7.92
CA THR A 178 5.03 22.04 -7.45
C THR A 178 5.22 20.93 -8.47
N LEU A 179 5.93 19.88 -8.07
CA LEU A 179 6.13 18.69 -8.88
C LEU A 179 4.98 17.71 -8.62
N THR A 180 4.30 17.29 -9.68
CA THR A 180 3.27 16.26 -9.65
C THR A 180 3.45 15.33 -10.83
N SER A 181 3.12 14.06 -10.65
CA SER A 181 3.09 13.07 -11.73
C SER A 181 2.40 11.80 -11.24
N GLN A 182 1.95 10.96 -12.19
CA GLN A 182 1.49 9.61 -11.85
C GLN A 182 2.61 8.78 -11.21
N GLN A 183 3.85 8.93 -11.69
CA GLN A 183 4.98 8.17 -11.13
C GLN A 183 5.30 8.57 -9.68
N LEU A 184 5.03 9.81 -9.26
CA LEU A 184 5.17 10.22 -7.85
C LEU A 184 4.14 9.50 -6.97
N ILE A 185 2.89 9.40 -7.43
CA ILE A 185 1.84 8.61 -6.77
C ILE A 185 2.28 7.15 -6.69
N ASP A 186 2.74 6.58 -7.80
CA ASP A 186 3.17 5.17 -7.86
C ASP A 186 4.37 4.90 -6.94
N ASP A 187 5.38 5.79 -6.91
CA ASP A 187 6.55 5.66 -6.03
C ASP A 187 6.13 5.66 -4.55
N ILE A 188 5.25 6.58 -4.14
CA ILE A 188 4.74 6.67 -2.76
C ILE A 188 3.87 5.46 -2.43
N GLN A 189 3.01 5.04 -3.37
CA GLN A 189 2.17 3.86 -3.18
C GLN A 189 3.01 2.61 -2.91
N ARG A 190 4.16 2.47 -3.59
CA ARG A 190 5.10 1.36 -3.34
C ARG A 190 5.84 1.49 -2.01
N VAL A 191 6.06 2.69 -1.49
CA VAL A 191 6.60 2.90 -0.14
C VAL A 191 5.57 2.50 0.93
N VAL A 192 4.32 2.94 0.79
CA VAL A 192 3.22 2.61 1.70
C VAL A 192 2.92 1.10 1.74
N TRP A 193 3.13 0.41 0.62
CA TRP A 193 3.00 -1.05 0.52
C TRP A 193 4.27 -1.82 0.94
N GLY A 194 5.31 -1.15 1.44
CA GLY A 194 6.55 -1.82 1.88
C GLY A 194 7.41 -2.40 0.74
N VAL A 195 7.07 -2.13 -0.52
CA VAL A 195 7.80 -2.62 -1.71
C VAL A 195 9.10 -1.85 -1.93
N TYR A 196 9.04 -0.53 -1.71
CA TYR A 196 10.22 0.33 -1.76
C TYR A 196 10.58 0.80 -0.34
N PRO A 197 11.87 0.83 0.01
CA PRO A 197 12.28 1.49 1.23
C PRO A 197 11.99 3.00 1.13
N ASP A 198 11.64 3.61 2.25
CA ASP A 198 11.38 5.05 2.36
C ASP A 198 12.71 5.83 2.43
N LEU A 199 13.26 6.14 1.26
CA LEU A 199 14.59 6.77 1.11
C LEU A 199 14.55 8.13 0.44
N GLY A 200 13.36 8.57 0.02
CA GLY A 200 13.17 9.82 -0.68
C GLY A 200 13.69 9.85 -2.12
N TRP A 201 14.05 11.06 -2.57
CA TRP A 201 14.37 11.36 -3.95
C TRP A 201 15.62 12.23 -4.09
N ILE A 202 16.32 12.06 -5.20
CA ILE A 202 17.37 12.95 -5.69
C ILE A 202 16.80 13.91 -6.72
N VAL A 203 17.20 15.18 -6.65
CA VAL A 203 16.84 16.25 -7.57
C VAL A 203 18.04 16.54 -8.47
N LEU A 204 17.87 16.26 -9.76
CA LEU A 204 18.86 16.54 -10.80
C LEU A 204 18.46 17.80 -11.57
N GLY A 205 19.44 18.63 -11.94
CA GLY A 205 19.25 19.76 -12.85
C GLY A 205 19.93 19.50 -14.20
N ASP A 206 20.07 20.52 -15.04
CA ASP A 206 20.87 20.39 -16.28
C ASP A 206 22.36 20.24 -15.95
N GLU A 207 22.87 19.02 -16.06
CA GLU A 207 24.28 18.69 -15.84
C GLU A 207 25.13 18.79 -17.13
N SER A 208 24.53 19.16 -18.27
CA SER A 208 25.21 19.15 -19.58
C SER A 208 26.00 20.43 -19.86
N THR A 209 25.58 21.56 -19.30
CA THR A 209 26.21 22.88 -19.49
C THR A 209 26.57 23.54 -18.16
N SER A 210 27.66 24.30 -18.10
CA SER A 210 28.06 25.02 -16.89
C SER A 210 27.20 26.27 -16.68
N GLY A 211 26.91 26.60 -15.42
CA GLY A 211 26.12 27.78 -15.07
C GLY A 211 24.61 27.53 -15.12
N THR A 212 24.19 26.28 -14.91
CA THR A 212 22.79 25.84 -14.85
C THR A 212 22.29 25.68 -13.42
N LEU A 213 23.17 25.91 -12.44
CA LEU A 213 22.94 25.60 -11.03
C LEU A 213 21.68 26.31 -10.50
N LYS A 214 20.74 25.52 -9.99
CA LYS A 214 19.56 25.98 -9.28
C LYS A 214 19.72 25.75 -7.79
N ARG A 215 19.17 26.66 -7.00
CA ARG A 215 19.27 26.66 -5.53
C ARG A 215 17.87 26.65 -4.93
N PHE A 216 17.62 25.69 -4.04
CA PHE A 216 16.33 25.44 -3.41
C PHE A 216 16.47 25.45 -1.90
N ALA A 217 15.43 25.89 -1.20
CA ALA A 217 15.44 25.91 0.26
C ALA A 217 15.41 24.48 0.85
N THR A 218 16.15 24.28 1.94
CA THR A 218 16.17 23.06 2.78
C THR A 218 15.16 23.16 3.92
N ARG A 219 15.04 22.12 4.74
CA ARG A 219 14.27 22.19 6.00
C ARG A 219 14.91 23.12 7.04
N GLU A 220 16.22 23.37 6.98
CA GLU A 220 16.94 24.29 7.88
C GLU A 220 16.64 25.76 7.58
N ASN A 221 16.14 26.07 6.38
CA ASN A 221 15.90 27.44 5.96
C ASN A 221 15.12 28.25 7.01
N GLY A 222 15.65 29.42 7.37
CA GLY A 222 15.08 30.28 8.41
C GLY A 222 13.67 30.79 8.11
N ASN A 223 13.22 30.75 6.84
CA ASN A 223 11.84 31.04 6.47
C ASN A 223 11.06 29.74 6.24
N SER A 224 10.18 29.40 7.18
CA SER A 224 9.39 28.17 7.11
C SER A 224 8.44 28.10 5.91
N VAL A 225 8.09 29.22 5.29
CA VAL A 225 7.27 29.22 4.06
C VAL A 225 8.03 28.61 2.88
N TYR A 226 9.36 28.75 2.85
CA TYR A 226 10.19 28.30 1.73
C TYR A 226 10.56 26.81 1.83
N ARG A 227 10.42 26.21 3.01
CA ARG A 227 10.80 24.81 3.26
C ARG A 227 10.03 23.86 2.33
N PRO A 228 10.67 22.77 1.86
CA PRO A 228 10.02 21.76 1.08
C PRO A 228 8.82 21.15 1.82
N VAL A 229 7.78 20.77 1.09
CA VAL A 229 6.63 20.02 1.65
C VAL A 229 6.16 18.99 0.63
N LEU A 230 6.04 17.74 1.05
CA LEU A 230 5.36 16.69 0.32
C LEU A 230 3.92 16.60 0.85
N THR A 231 2.94 16.91 0.01
CA THR A 231 1.51 16.74 0.31
C THR A 231 1.03 15.46 -0.33
N ILE A 232 0.39 14.59 0.46
CA ILE A 232 -0.12 13.30 -0.03
C ILE A 232 -1.60 13.21 0.34
N TYR A 233 -2.42 12.83 -0.64
CA TYR A 233 -3.82 12.48 -0.45
C TYR A 233 -3.98 10.99 -0.61
N TYR A 234 -4.71 10.36 0.31
CA TYR A 234 -4.94 8.92 0.31
C TYR A 234 -6.32 8.58 0.82
N GLU A 235 -6.86 7.48 0.32
CA GLU A 235 -8.02 6.82 0.90
C GLU A 235 -7.51 5.85 1.95
N ASP A 236 -7.89 6.11 3.21
CA ASP A 236 -7.63 5.20 4.32
C ASP A 236 -8.64 4.07 4.26
N HIS A 237 -8.13 2.84 4.18
CA HIS A 237 -8.97 1.67 4.30
C HIS A 237 -9.06 1.34 5.78
N GLU A 238 -10.24 1.46 6.40
CA GLU A 238 -10.39 1.21 7.85
C GLU A 238 -10.07 -0.25 8.24
N THR A 239 -9.94 -1.14 7.24
CA THR A 239 -9.69 -2.57 7.35
C THR A 239 -8.93 -3.09 6.12
N PRO A 240 -8.17 -4.20 6.23
CA PRO A 240 -7.58 -4.85 5.06
C PRO A 240 -8.61 -5.25 4.00
N GLU A 241 -8.37 -4.80 2.78
CA GLU A 241 -9.19 -5.01 1.59
C GLU A 241 -8.69 -6.19 0.74
N CYS A 242 -9.57 -6.77 -0.06
CA CYS A 242 -9.12 -7.73 -1.08
C CYS A 242 -8.35 -7.00 -2.19
N PRO A 243 -7.25 -7.56 -2.71
CA PRO A 243 -6.51 -6.94 -3.80
C PRO A 243 -7.36 -6.90 -5.07
N ASP A 244 -7.12 -5.94 -5.96
CA ASP A 244 -7.82 -5.81 -7.25
C ASP A 244 -7.76 -7.09 -8.11
N SER A 245 -6.75 -7.92 -7.88
CA SER A 245 -6.58 -9.21 -8.56
C SER A 245 -7.54 -10.30 -8.06
N ALA A 246 -8.23 -10.09 -6.94
CA ALA A 246 -9.21 -11.03 -6.41
C ALA A 246 -10.52 -10.95 -7.20
N PHE A 247 -10.99 -12.10 -7.71
CA PHE A 247 -12.27 -12.17 -8.43
C PHE A 247 -13.47 -12.37 -7.49
N TRP A 248 -13.20 -12.66 -6.22
CA TRP A 248 -14.19 -12.83 -5.16
C TRP A 248 -13.52 -12.58 -3.81
N GLY A 249 -14.26 -12.03 -2.85
CA GLY A 249 -13.75 -11.92 -1.49
C GLY A 249 -14.72 -11.33 -0.49
N GLN A 250 -14.36 -11.51 0.78
CA GLN A 250 -15.06 -11.03 1.97
C GLN A 250 -14.04 -10.24 2.79
N ARG A 251 -14.26 -8.94 2.96
CA ARG A 251 -13.24 -8.03 3.51
C ARG A 251 -13.17 -8.13 5.03
N ALA A 252 -12.01 -7.86 5.60
CA ALA A 252 -11.90 -7.85 7.06
C ALA A 252 -12.80 -6.79 7.67
N LEU A 253 -13.42 -7.07 8.82
CA LEU A 253 -14.24 -6.12 9.54
C LEU A 253 -13.85 -6.07 11.02
N PHE A 254 -13.44 -4.89 11.49
CA PHE A 254 -12.99 -4.72 12.87
C PHE A 254 -14.09 -4.36 13.87
N SER A 255 -15.32 -4.11 13.41
CA SER A 255 -16.45 -3.79 14.29
C SER A 255 -17.20 -5.02 14.83
N VAL A 256 -16.76 -6.22 14.47
CA VAL A 256 -17.24 -7.49 15.02
C VAL A 256 -16.16 -8.03 15.95
N ASP A 257 -16.39 -7.90 17.27
CA ASP A 257 -15.46 -8.28 18.34
C ASP A 257 -15.34 -9.81 18.54
N GLU A 258 -15.50 -10.59 17.47
CA GLU A 258 -15.55 -12.05 17.54
C GLU A 258 -14.45 -12.70 16.70
N LEU A 259 -13.50 -13.32 17.40
CA LEU A 259 -12.48 -14.18 16.79
C LEU A 259 -12.97 -15.62 16.63
N ARG A 260 -12.54 -16.28 15.55
CA ARG A 260 -12.73 -17.72 15.35
C ARG A 260 -11.40 -18.44 15.25
N ILE A 261 -10.99 -19.06 16.36
CA ILE A 261 -9.77 -19.87 16.41
C ILE A 261 -9.91 -21.04 15.43
N SER A 262 -9.02 -21.13 14.46
CA SER A 262 -9.00 -22.20 13.45
C SER A 262 -7.60 -22.81 13.41
N ASP A 263 -7.29 -23.62 14.42
CA ASP A 263 -5.97 -24.18 14.64
C ASP A 263 -6.04 -25.65 15.02
N ALA A 264 -5.13 -26.46 14.48
CA ALA A 264 -5.02 -27.87 14.78
C ALA A 264 -4.68 -28.14 16.26
N ALA A 265 -3.92 -27.26 16.93
CA ALA A 265 -3.60 -27.38 18.35
C ALA A 265 -4.83 -27.27 19.25
N GLU A 266 -5.83 -26.48 18.84
CA GLU A 266 -7.11 -26.30 19.55
C GLU A 266 -8.21 -27.25 19.04
N GLY A 267 -7.92 -28.02 17.98
CA GLY A 267 -8.86 -28.96 17.38
C GLY A 267 -10.06 -28.29 16.71
N SER A 268 -10.03 -26.98 16.50
CA SER A 268 -11.07 -26.20 15.85
C SER A 268 -10.73 -25.92 14.39
N ARG A 269 -11.74 -25.88 13.54
CA ARG A 269 -11.58 -25.61 12.11
C ARG A 269 -12.81 -24.90 11.58
N TYR A 270 -12.66 -23.65 11.18
CA TYR A 270 -13.75 -22.86 10.63
C TYR A 270 -13.70 -22.82 9.11
N ALA A 271 -14.88 -22.92 8.51
CA ALA A 271 -15.11 -22.83 7.10
C ALA A 271 -16.09 -21.71 6.79
N ASP A 272 -15.90 -21.06 5.65
CA ASP A 272 -16.84 -20.09 5.11
C ASP A 272 -17.41 -20.59 3.79
N ASN A 273 -18.60 -20.11 3.42
CA ASN A 273 -19.22 -20.48 2.16
C ASN A 273 -18.76 -19.55 1.02
N PHE A 274 -18.95 -20.02 -0.20
CA PHE A 274 -18.77 -19.21 -1.40
C PHE A 274 -19.72 -19.73 -2.47
N ALA A 275 -20.14 -18.83 -3.36
CA ALA A 275 -21.07 -19.14 -4.43
C ALA A 275 -20.85 -18.24 -5.64
N ASP A 276 -21.48 -18.63 -6.75
CA ASP A 276 -21.52 -17.87 -8.00
C ASP A 276 -20.14 -17.52 -8.59
N LEU A 277 -19.12 -18.35 -8.31
CA LEU A 277 -17.79 -18.14 -8.85
C LEU A 277 -17.77 -18.41 -10.36
N THR A 278 -17.10 -17.52 -11.09
CA THR A 278 -16.93 -17.61 -12.54
C THR A 278 -15.51 -17.99 -12.95
N GLU A 279 -14.59 -18.02 -11.99
CA GLU A 279 -13.18 -18.35 -12.18
C GLU A 279 -12.76 -19.50 -11.25
N VAL A 280 -11.64 -20.14 -11.58
CA VAL A 280 -11.04 -21.18 -10.73
C VAL A 280 -10.25 -20.53 -9.59
N ILE A 281 -10.41 -21.05 -8.38
CA ILE A 281 -9.64 -20.61 -7.23
C ILE A 281 -8.25 -21.22 -7.36
N ALA A 282 -7.23 -20.39 -7.58
CA ALA A 282 -5.85 -20.85 -7.68
C ALA A 282 -4.95 -20.27 -6.59
N GLY A 283 -5.38 -19.21 -5.93
CA GLY A 283 -4.73 -18.67 -4.74
C GLY A 283 -5.75 -18.15 -3.76
N LEU A 284 -5.28 -17.96 -2.53
CA LEU A 284 -6.07 -17.48 -1.41
C LEU A 284 -5.30 -16.36 -0.71
N LEU A 285 -6.06 -15.35 -0.30
CA LEU A 285 -5.63 -14.35 0.66
C LEU A 285 -6.58 -14.40 1.84
N TRP A 286 -6.09 -14.38 3.08
CA TRP A 286 -6.96 -14.29 4.25
C TRP A 286 -6.35 -13.47 5.37
N TYR A 287 -7.20 -13.00 6.28
CA TYR A 287 -6.80 -12.14 7.39
C TYR A 287 -7.13 -12.75 8.76
N GLY A 288 -6.25 -12.53 9.72
CA GLY A 288 -6.46 -13.00 11.07
C GLY A 288 -5.47 -12.42 12.07
N VAL A 289 -5.54 -12.94 13.29
CA VAL A 289 -4.66 -12.56 14.39
C VAL A 289 -4.00 -13.80 14.99
N GLU A 290 -2.89 -13.58 15.69
CA GLU A 290 -2.15 -14.64 16.37
C GLU A 290 -2.16 -14.38 17.88
N LEU A 291 -2.61 -15.39 18.63
CA LEU A 291 -2.79 -15.30 20.07
C LEU A 291 -2.25 -16.54 20.78
N ASN A 292 -1.77 -16.36 22.00
CA ASN A 292 -1.26 -17.45 22.79
C ASN A 292 -2.41 -18.34 23.25
N ALA A 293 -2.29 -19.66 23.03
CA ALA A 293 -3.35 -20.62 23.35
C ALA A 293 -3.82 -20.58 24.81
N THR A 294 -2.92 -20.22 25.75
CA THR A 294 -3.24 -20.17 27.18
C THR A 294 -3.54 -18.78 27.69
N THR A 295 -2.69 -17.79 27.37
CA THR A 295 -2.82 -16.44 27.93
C THR A 295 -3.68 -15.53 27.08
N GLN A 296 -4.01 -15.93 25.85
CA GLN A 296 -4.65 -15.12 24.82
C GLN A 296 -3.84 -13.89 24.41
N ALA A 297 -2.64 -13.66 24.94
CA ALA A 297 -1.82 -12.53 24.57
C ALA A 297 -1.33 -12.61 23.11
N PRO A 298 -1.10 -11.47 22.43
CA PRO A 298 -0.47 -11.45 21.12
C PRO A 298 0.83 -12.25 21.13
N CYS A 299 1.04 -13.02 20.07
CA CYS A 299 2.25 -13.80 19.87
C CYS A 299 2.53 -13.93 18.37
N ARG A 300 3.67 -14.54 18.03
CA ARG A 300 3.99 -14.90 16.66
C ARG A 300 4.11 -16.41 16.52
N ARG A 301 3.46 -16.99 15.53
CA ARG A 301 3.57 -18.41 15.19
C ARG A 301 4.99 -18.75 14.74
N ILE A 302 5.41 -19.99 15.03
CA ILE A 302 6.68 -20.55 14.55
C ILE A 302 6.56 -21.27 13.22
N SER A 303 5.33 -21.43 12.71
CA SER A 303 5.02 -22.12 11.48
C SER A 303 3.85 -21.45 10.80
N ASP A 304 4.07 -21.09 9.53
CA ASP A 304 3.08 -20.49 8.65
C ASP A 304 2.43 -21.55 7.76
N ASN A 305 2.29 -22.79 8.26
CA ASN A 305 1.65 -23.87 7.52
C ASN A 305 0.15 -23.92 7.80
N PHE A 306 -0.64 -23.96 6.74
CA PHE A 306 -2.09 -23.99 6.80
C PHE A 306 -2.65 -25.13 5.96
N THR A 307 -3.62 -25.86 6.49
CA THR A 307 -4.37 -26.88 5.76
C THR A 307 -5.64 -26.26 5.19
N MET A 308 -5.72 -26.22 3.87
CA MET A 308 -6.84 -25.72 3.08
C MET A 308 -7.73 -26.90 2.72
N THR A 309 -9.02 -26.85 3.05
CA THR A 309 -9.97 -27.88 2.63
C THR A 309 -11.20 -27.26 2.03
N PHE A 310 -11.49 -27.70 0.81
CA PHE A 310 -12.70 -27.35 0.08
C PHE A 310 -13.74 -28.45 0.29
N TYR A 311 -14.99 -28.05 0.49
CA TYR A 311 -16.14 -28.95 0.59
C TYR A 311 -17.19 -28.55 -0.43
N GLN A 312 -17.90 -29.54 -0.98
CA GLN A 312 -19.16 -29.27 -1.67
C GLN A 312 -20.19 -28.75 -0.68
N ASP A 313 -21.15 -27.94 -1.14
CA ASP A 313 -22.27 -27.55 -0.29
C ASP A 313 -23.18 -28.76 0.03
N GLY A 314 -23.46 -28.93 1.32
CA GLY A 314 -24.29 -29.98 1.91
C GLY A 314 -25.66 -29.48 2.36
N VAL A 315 -26.26 -28.53 1.61
CA VAL A 315 -27.51 -27.83 1.95
C VAL A 315 -27.30 -26.79 3.05
N GLY A 316 -26.47 -25.79 2.77
CA GLY A 316 -26.19 -24.68 3.68
C GLY A 316 -25.25 -25.06 4.84
N ALA A 317 -24.43 -26.09 4.62
CA ALA A 317 -23.37 -26.51 5.52
C ALA A 317 -22.27 -27.24 4.72
N PRO A 318 -21.02 -27.31 5.21
CA PRO A 318 -19.97 -28.10 4.58
C PRO A 318 -20.38 -29.56 4.40
N GLY A 319 -20.36 -30.03 3.14
CA GLY A 319 -20.76 -31.37 2.73
C GLY A 319 -19.57 -32.32 2.54
N THR A 320 -19.52 -32.98 1.39
CA THR A 320 -18.42 -33.91 1.08
C THR A 320 -17.14 -33.12 0.82
N GLN A 321 -16.02 -33.54 1.43
CA GLN A 321 -14.70 -32.98 1.14
C GLN A 321 -14.37 -33.14 -0.35
N TYR A 322 -14.06 -32.03 -0.99
CA TYR A 322 -13.71 -31.92 -2.40
C TYR A 322 -12.20 -32.07 -2.62
N ALA A 323 -11.42 -31.23 -1.93
CA ALA A 323 -9.96 -31.21 -2.01
C ALA A 323 -9.38 -30.79 -0.66
N GLU A 324 -8.17 -31.24 -0.35
CA GLU A 324 -7.40 -30.78 0.80
C GLU A 324 -5.92 -30.75 0.45
N GLU A 325 -5.25 -29.68 0.86
CA GLU A 325 -3.80 -29.55 0.76
C GLU A 325 -3.25 -28.71 1.91
N THR A 326 -1.98 -28.91 2.22
CA THR A 326 -1.25 -28.07 3.17
C THR A 326 -0.32 -27.15 2.39
N VAL A 327 -0.45 -25.86 2.63
CA VAL A 327 0.37 -24.81 2.04
C VAL A 327 1.21 -24.14 3.12
N THR A 328 2.36 -23.61 2.73
CA THR A 328 3.09 -22.63 3.55
C THR A 328 2.67 -21.26 3.06
N ALA A 329 2.05 -20.48 3.94
CA ALA A 329 1.62 -19.13 3.64
C ALA A 329 2.82 -18.18 3.65
N TYR A 330 2.80 -17.22 2.73
CA TYR A 330 3.47 -15.95 2.94
C TYR A 330 2.65 -15.13 3.95
N VAL A 331 3.31 -14.46 4.89
CA VAL A 331 2.65 -13.73 5.98
C VAL A 331 3.27 -12.35 6.12
N TRP A 332 2.43 -11.32 6.23
CA TRP A 332 2.86 -9.96 6.51
C TRP A 332 2.02 -9.36 7.65
N ASP A 333 2.66 -8.48 8.41
CA ASP A 333 1.93 -7.58 9.32
C ASP A 333 1.23 -6.54 8.46
N THR A 334 -0.05 -6.28 8.72
CA THR A 334 -0.85 -5.34 7.91
C THR A 334 -0.77 -3.91 8.45
N GLY A 335 -0.11 -3.70 9.60
CA GLY A 335 -0.08 -2.41 10.28
C GLY A 335 -1.37 -2.09 11.06
N TYR A 336 -2.46 -2.80 10.77
CA TYR A 336 -3.71 -2.67 11.50
C TYR A 336 -3.69 -3.43 12.83
N THR A 337 -4.51 -2.96 13.76
CA THR A 337 -4.74 -3.65 15.03
C THR A 337 -6.21 -3.93 15.25
N PHE A 338 -6.50 -5.09 15.83
CA PHE A 338 -7.84 -5.51 16.20
C PHE A 338 -7.95 -5.68 17.71
N SER A 339 -8.98 -5.10 18.32
CA SER A 339 -9.18 -5.07 19.79
C SER A 339 -10.53 -5.64 20.20
N PRO A 340 -10.70 -6.98 20.27
CA PRO A 340 -11.95 -7.57 20.69
C PRO A 340 -12.18 -7.42 22.20
N GLU A 341 -13.45 -7.32 22.59
CA GLU A 341 -13.85 -7.40 24.00
C GLU A 341 -13.74 -8.86 24.50
N LEU A 342 -12.58 -9.22 25.06
CA LEU A 342 -12.37 -10.56 25.63
C LEU A 342 -12.74 -10.63 27.12
N PRO A 343 -13.10 -11.81 27.65
CA PRO A 343 -13.38 -12.00 29.08
C PRO A 343 -12.21 -11.60 30.00
N ALA A 344 -10.98 -11.58 29.48
CA ALA A 344 -9.77 -11.18 30.19
C ALA A 344 -9.49 -9.66 30.16
N GLY A 345 -10.35 -8.87 29.49
CA GLY A 345 -10.16 -7.45 29.21
C GLY A 345 -9.93 -7.19 27.72
N GLU A 346 -10.06 -5.92 27.33
CA GLU A 346 -9.73 -5.46 25.97
C GLU A 346 -8.24 -5.75 25.68
N GLN A 347 -7.98 -6.44 24.58
CA GLN A 347 -6.64 -6.83 24.16
C GLN A 347 -6.45 -6.49 22.71
N THR A 348 -5.39 -5.77 22.38
CA THR A 348 -5.06 -5.36 21.02
C THR A 348 -4.13 -6.38 20.37
N TYR A 349 -4.48 -6.84 19.18
CA TYR A 349 -3.73 -7.78 18.36
C TYR A 349 -3.25 -7.11 17.07
N PRO A 350 -1.99 -7.31 16.64
CA PRO A 350 -1.60 -7.06 15.27
C PRO A 350 -2.44 -7.93 14.31
N VAL A 351 -2.91 -7.33 13.22
CA VAL A 351 -3.61 -8.04 12.16
C VAL A 351 -2.58 -8.51 11.14
N TYR A 352 -2.60 -9.82 10.86
CA TYR A 352 -1.74 -10.42 9.86
C TYR A 352 -2.56 -10.77 8.61
N GLY A 353 -1.96 -10.49 7.45
CA GLY A 353 -2.40 -11.00 6.18
C GLY A 353 -1.63 -12.26 5.84
N TYR A 354 -2.31 -13.19 5.18
CA TYR A 354 -1.76 -14.47 4.77
C TYR A 354 -2.10 -14.74 3.31
N ARG A 355 -1.14 -15.26 2.56
CA ARG A 355 -1.31 -15.57 1.13
C ARG A 355 -0.72 -16.94 0.81
N ALA A 356 -1.43 -17.70 -0.01
CA ALA A 356 -0.89 -18.94 -0.57
C ALA A 356 -1.46 -19.24 -1.96
N SER A 357 -0.63 -19.84 -2.81
CA SER A 357 -1.08 -20.45 -4.06
C SER A 357 -1.44 -21.90 -3.83
N LEU A 358 -2.50 -22.37 -4.49
CA LEU A 358 -2.90 -23.76 -4.46
C LEU A 358 -2.05 -24.58 -5.42
N THR A 359 -1.62 -25.77 -5.01
CA THR A 359 -0.87 -26.66 -5.92
C THR A 359 -1.78 -27.24 -6.99
N THR A 360 -3.05 -27.45 -6.64
CA THR A 360 -4.11 -27.85 -7.56
C THR A 360 -5.27 -26.86 -7.43
N PRO A 361 -5.54 -26.02 -8.45
CA PRO A 361 -6.66 -25.10 -8.41
C PRO A 361 -7.99 -25.79 -8.14
N CYS A 362 -8.86 -25.13 -7.37
CA CYS A 362 -10.22 -25.57 -7.07
C CYS A 362 -11.20 -24.99 -8.10
N ASP A 363 -11.99 -25.85 -8.72
CA ASP A 363 -12.98 -25.54 -9.78
C ASP A 363 -14.43 -25.57 -9.26
N LEU A 364 -14.63 -25.60 -7.94
CA LEU A 364 -15.97 -25.44 -7.37
C LEU A 364 -16.48 -24.02 -7.67
N THR A 365 -17.67 -23.92 -8.26
CA THR A 365 -18.35 -22.63 -8.46
C THR A 365 -19.13 -22.19 -7.22
N ALA A 366 -19.36 -23.12 -6.29
CA ALA A 366 -19.96 -22.89 -4.99
C ALA A 366 -19.54 -24.01 -4.03
N GLY A 367 -19.39 -23.71 -2.75
CA GLY A 367 -18.92 -24.66 -1.75
C GLY A 367 -18.55 -23.99 -0.44
N TRP A 368 -17.66 -24.65 0.30
CA TRP A 368 -17.13 -24.15 1.55
C TRP A 368 -15.61 -24.29 1.58
N LEU A 369 -14.92 -23.29 2.12
CA LEU A 369 -13.47 -23.30 2.33
C LEU A 369 -13.16 -23.26 3.81
N ALA A 370 -12.42 -24.26 4.31
CA ALA A 370 -11.85 -24.27 5.65
C ALA A 370 -10.34 -24.08 5.62
N ILE A 371 -9.85 -23.07 6.34
CA ILE A 371 -8.41 -22.85 6.56
C ILE A 371 -8.10 -23.16 8.02
N GLN A 372 -7.17 -24.09 8.26
CA GLN A 372 -6.73 -24.46 9.60
C GLN A 372 -5.22 -24.31 9.72
N ALA A 373 -4.75 -23.54 10.68
CA ALA A 373 -3.34 -23.37 10.91
C ALA A 373 -2.73 -24.61 11.61
N THR A 374 -1.47 -24.91 11.32
CA THR A 374 -0.75 -26.11 11.80
C THR A 374 0.68 -25.76 12.20
N GLY A 375 1.36 -26.68 12.89
CA GLY A 375 2.80 -26.59 13.15
C GLY A 375 3.23 -25.66 14.30
N SER A 376 2.30 -24.92 14.92
CA SER A 376 2.52 -24.19 16.17
C SER A 376 1.52 -24.64 17.23
N VAL A 377 1.95 -24.74 18.49
CA VAL A 377 1.11 -25.23 19.61
C VAL A 377 0.81 -24.15 20.65
N ASP A 378 1.76 -23.24 20.88
CA ASP A 378 1.61 -22.19 21.89
C ASP A 378 1.00 -20.92 21.31
N CYS A 379 1.20 -20.66 20.02
CA CYS A 379 0.67 -19.50 19.31
C CYS A 379 -0.25 -19.98 18.20
N ILE A 380 -1.52 -19.63 18.30
CA ILE A 380 -2.61 -20.16 17.48
C ILE A 380 -3.19 -19.07 16.60
N PHE A 381 -3.79 -19.48 15.49
CA PHE A 381 -4.42 -18.58 14.53
C PHE A 381 -5.91 -18.44 14.83
N ALA A 382 -6.41 -17.21 14.75
CA ALA A 382 -7.83 -16.93 14.71
C ALA A 382 -8.16 -16.04 13.52
N TRP A 383 -9.26 -16.37 12.85
CA TRP A 383 -9.83 -15.56 11.79
C TRP A 383 -10.31 -14.22 12.30
N LEU A 384 -10.12 -13.20 11.47
CA LEU A 384 -10.94 -11.99 11.52
C LEU A 384 -12.29 -12.25 10.84
N ALA A 385 -13.33 -11.61 11.36
CA ALA A 385 -14.65 -11.65 10.77
C ALA A 385 -14.74 -10.74 9.54
N SER A 386 -15.74 -11.00 8.70
CA SER A 386 -16.19 -10.12 7.63
C SER A 386 -17.65 -9.72 7.86
N ALA A 387 -18.03 -8.57 7.31
CA ALA A 387 -19.43 -8.17 7.17
C ALA A 387 -19.96 -8.34 5.75
N ASP A 388 -19.08 -8.66 4.80
CA ASP A 388 -19.48 -9.13 3.49
C ASP A 388 -19.78 -10.63 3.62
N GLY A 389 -20.75 -11.14 2.86
CA GLY A 389 -21.16 -12.54 2.94
C GLY A 389 -22.65 -12.71 3.25
N ASP A 390 -22.99 -13.88 3.78
CA ASP A 390 -24.36 -14.26 4.15
C ASP A 390 -24.53 -14.55 5.65
N VAL A 391 -23.53 -14.20 6.44
CA VAL A 391 -23.46 -14.35 7.90
C VAL A 391 -23.49 -15.84 8.28
N ALA A 392 -22.77 -16.68 7.54
CA ALA A 392 -22.80 -18.13 7.71
C ALA A 392 -21.46 -18.84 7.53
N ALA A 393 -20.59 -18.72 8.53
CA ALA A 393 -19.46 -19.63 8.72
C ALA A 393 -19.85 -20.91 9.49
N TYR A 394 -18.99 -21.92 9.46
CA TYR A 394 -19.25 -23.24 10.06
C TYR A 394 -17.99 -23.82 10.71
N ASN A 395 -18.11 -24.29 11.96
CA ASN A 395 -17.04 -25.09 12.57
C ASN A 395 -17.15 -26.54 12.08
N VAL A 396 -16.23 -26.97 11.22
CA VAL A 396 -16.20 -28.33 10.64
C VAL A 396 -15.49 -29.36 11.52
N ALA A 397 -15.00 -28.96 12.69
CA ALA A 397 -14.49 -29.92 13.66
C ALA A 397 -15.61 -30.85 14.18
N PRO A 398 -15.29 -32.05 14.69
CA PRO A 398 -16.29 -32.98 15.22
C PRO A 398 -17.18 -32.33 16.29
N GLY A 399 -18.49 -32.31 16.03
CA GLY A 399 -19.47 -31.68 16.93
C GLY A 399 -19.62 -30.16 16.75
N GLY A 400 -18.97 -29.58 15.75
CA GLY A 400 -19.13 -28.18 15.38
C GLY A 400 -20.47 -27.87 14.71
N ALA A 401 -20.78 -26.59 14.61
CA ALA A 401 -22.05 -26.04 14.14
C ALA A 401 -21.82 -24.74 13.36
N ALA A 402 -22.87 -24.26 12.71
CA ALA A 402 -22.90 -22.94 12.08
C ALA A 402 -22.69 -21.84 13.14
N VAL A 403 -22.04 -20.76 12.71
CA VAL A 403 -21.83 -19.53 13.49
C VAL A 403 -22.25 -18.34 12.66
N ASN A 404 -22.75 -17.29 13.31
CA ASN A 404 -23.36 -16.14 12.64
C ASN A 404 -22.32 -15.04 12.37
N LEU A 405 -21.36 -15.33 11.50
CA LEU A 405 -20.40 -14.37 10.95
C LEU A 405 -19.84 -14.94 9.66
N ASP A 406 -19.17 -14.08 8.89
CA ASP A 406 -18.35 -14.48 7.75
C ASP A 406 -16.85 -14.32 8.09
N LEU A 407 -15.98 -15.00 7.37
CA LEU A 407 -14.52 -15.02 7.56
C LEU A 407 -13.85 -14.18 6.47
N ALA A 408 -12.85 -13.38 6.85
CA ALA A 408 -12.15 -12.48 5.94
C ALA A 408 -11.19 -13.20 4.99
N VAL A 409 -11.64 -13.48 3.75
CA VAL A 409 -10.90 -14.24 2.74
C VAL A 409 -11.19 -13.75 1.32
N CYS A 410 -10.17 -13.77 0.46
CA CYS A 410 -10.24 -13.39 -0.95
C CYS A 410 -9.71 -14.54 -1.83
N PHE A 411 -10.32 -14.74 -3.00
CA PHE A 411 -9.93 -15.76 -3.97
C PHE A 411 -9.21 -15.13 -5.15
N LEU A 412 -8.05 -15.69 -5.44
CA LEU A 412 -7.17 -15.25 -6.51
C LEU A 412 -7.25 -16.23 -7.69
N PRO A 413 -7.27 -15.72 -8.93
CA PRO A 413 -7.36 -16.54 -10.12
C PRO A 413 -6.02 -17.19 -10.45
N ALA A 414 -6.03 -18.17 -11.36
CA ALA A 414 -4.78 -18.78 -11.87
C ALA A 414 -3.94 -17.80 -12.71
N SER A 415 -4.58 -16.76 -13.22
CA SER A 415 -4.00 -15.69 -14.01
C SER A 415 -4.88 -14.44 -13.86
N GLY A 416 -4.28 -13.27 -13.67
CA GLY A 416 -4.99 -11.98 -13.64
C GLY A 416 -4.51 -11.05 -14.75
N VAL A 417 -5.29 -10.01 -15.04
CA VAL A 417 -4.84 -8.89 -15.87
C VAL A 417 -4.29 -7.82 -14.93
N LEU A 418 -3.04 -7.40 -15.15
CA LEU A 418 -2.52 -6.19 -14.52
C LEU A 418 -3.01 -5.01 -15.37
N ASP A 419 -3.97 -4.24 -14.87
CA ASP A 419 -4.38 -2.98 -15.52
C ASP A 419 -3.25 -1.95 -15.37
N GLY A 420 -2.67 -1.52 -16.49
CA GLY A 420 -1.60 -0.51 -16.47
C GLY A 420 -0.85 -0.38 -17.80
N THR A 421 -0.16 0.75 -17.97
CA THR A 421 0.81 0.93 -19.07
C THR A 421 2.11 0.26 -18.64
N VAL A 422 2.66 -0.63 -19.47
CA VAL A 422 3.88 -1.36 -19.09
C VAL A 422 5.08 -0.41 -19.17
N GLN A 423 5.55 0.06 -18.01
CA GLN A 423 6.89 0.63 -17.90
C GLN A 423 7.91 -0.52 -17.89
N SER A 424 9.17 -0.26 -18.26
CA SER A 424 10.20 -1.31 -18.42
C SER A 424 10.46 -2.16 -17.17
N LEU A 425 10.00 -1.73 -15.99
CA LEU A 425 10.00 -2.50 -14.76
C LEU A 425 8.58 -2.52 -14.19
N GLY A 426 8.00 -3.71 -14.05
CA GLY A 426 6.72 -3.92 -13.36
C GLY A 426 6.92 -4.70 -12.07
N ILE A 427 5.93 -4.67 -11.17
CA ILE A 427 5.82 -5.62 -10.05
C ILE A 427 4.50 -6.36 -10.17
N LEU A 428 4.50 -7.62 -9.78
CA LEU A 428 3.29 -8.41 -9.69
C LEU A 428 2.81 -8.41 -8.24
N ASP A 429 1.67 -7.75 -8.00
CA ASP A 429 0.98 -7.66 -6.72
C ASP A 429 1.87 -7.05 -5.62
N ALA A 430 1.72 -5.74 -5.44
CA ALA A 430 2.56 -4.97 -4.52
C ALA A 430 2.10 -5.10 -3.06
N ASN A 431 0.84 -5.48 -2.85
CA ASN A 431 0.28 -5.80 -1.55
C ASN A 431 -0.94 -6.72 -1.74
N PRO A 432 -0.85 -8.01 -1.38
CA PRO A 432 0.24 -8.64 -0.61
C PRO A 432 1.52 -8.88 -1.42
N GLU A 433 2.59 -9.20 -0.71
CA GLU A 433 3.97 -9.34 -1.23
C GLU A 433 4.10 -10.26 -2.47
N PRO A 434 5.14 -10.04 -3.27
CA PRO A 434 5.15 -10.35 -4.67
C PRO A 434 5.16 -11.86 -5.00
N LEU A 435 4.51 -12.23 -6.09
CA LEU A 435 4.47 -13.62 -6.55
C LEU A 435 5.76 -13.99 -7.28
N GLU A 436 6.66 -14.76 -6.65
CA GLU A 436 7.86 -15.29 -7.33
C GLU A 436 7.52 -16.30 -8.43
N GLY A 437 8.19 -16.18 -9.57
CA GLY A 437 8.13 -17.19 -10.63
C GLY A 437 6.84 -17.17 -11.46
N ALA A 438 5.97 -16.19 -11.23
CA ALA A 438 4.80 -15.99 -12.06
C ALA A 438 5.22 -15.62 -13.49
N VAL A 439 4.49 -16.13 -14.47
CA VAL A 439 4.71 -15.82 -15.88
C VAL A 439 3.84 -14.64 -16.26
N ILE A 440 4.46 -13.53 -16.64
CA ILE A 440 3.77 -12.31 -17.05
C ILE A 440 3.88 -12.21 -18.56
N GLN A 441 2.74 -12.14 -19.24
CA GLN A 441 2.67 -12.00 -20.69
C GLN A 441 2.18 -10.62 -21.06
N MET A 442 2.94 -9.90 -21.88
CA MET A 442 2.49 -8.66 -22.48
C MET A 442 1.65 -8.99 -23.72
N LEU A 443 0.46 -8.39 -23.83
CA LEU A 443 -0.46 -8.62 -24.93
C LEU A 443 -0.64 -7.36 -25.80
N ASP A 444 -0.62 -7.52 -27.12
CA ASP A 444 -1.19 -6.57 -28.09
C ASP A 444 -2.48 -7.19 -28.66
N GLY A 445 -3.63 -6.74 -28.15
CA GLY A 445 -4.91 -7.42 -28.33
C GLY A 445 -4.88 -8.83 -27.72
N GLU A 446 -4.98 -9.86 -28.55
CA GLU A 446 -4.91 -11.28 -28.12
C GLU A 446 -3.52 -11.90 -28.34
N THR A 447 -2.55 -11.13 -28.89
CA THR A 447 -1.23 -11.67 -29.25
C THR A 447 -0.22 -11.40 -28.15
N VAL A 448 0.46 -12.45 -27.67
CA VAL A 448 1.59 -12.29 -26.74
C VAL A 448 2.78 -11.68 -27.49
N VAL A 449 3.21 -10.49 -27.06
CA VAL A 449 4.33 -9.75 -27.66
C VAL A 449 5.62 -9.89 -26.87
N ASP A 450 5.56 -10.12 -25.56
CA ASP A 450 6.71 -10.47 -24.73
C ASP A 450 6.28 -11.31 -23.51
N THR A 451 7.23 -11.97 -22.86
CA THR A 451 6.99 -12.77 -21.65
C THR A 451 8.13 -12.58 -20.66
N ALA A 452 7.77 -12.27 -19.43
CA ALA A 452 8.68 -12.12 -18.31
C ALA A 452 8.34 -13.11 -17.20
N THR A 453 9.26 -13.25 -16.25
CA THR A 453 9.03 -14.00 -15.02
C THR A 453 9.36 -13.10 -13.86
N SER A 454 8.48 -13.07 -12.87
CA SER A 454 8.65 -12.26 -11.67
C SER A 454 9.75 -12.84 -10.77
N SER A 455 10.56 -11.97 -10.17
CA SER A 455 11.59 -12.33 -9.20
C SER A 455 10.99 -12.70 -7.85
N ASP A 456 11.82 -13.04 -6.87
CA ASP A 456 11.44 -13.20 -5.46
C ASP A 456 10.77 -11.94 -4.88
N SER A 457 11.26 -10.76 -5.24
CA SER A 457 10.59 -9.47 -4.98
C SER A 457 9.51 -9.11 -6.02
N GLY A 458 9.07 -10.09 -6.81
CA GLY A 458 8.07 -10.07 -7.89
C GLY A 458 8.18 -8.95 -8.91
N TYR A 459 9.37 -8.37 -9.03
CA TYR A 459 9.72 -7.53 -10.16
C TYR A 459 9.80 -8.36 -11.42
N TYR A 460 9.32 -7.79 -12.51
CA TYR A 460 9.51 -8.35 -13.83
C TYR A 460 9.91 -7.25 -14.81
N ILE A 461 10.68 -7.65 -15.81
CA ILE A 461 11.12 -6.79 -16.90
C ILE A 461 10.84 -7.51 -18.21
N PHE A 462 10.30 -6.77 -19.18
CA PHE A 462 10.12 -7.24 -20.54
C PHE A 462 11.34 -6.80 -21.37
N PRO A 463 12.35 -7.69 -21.55
CA PRO A 463 13.61 -7.29 -22.16
C PRO A 463 13.48 -6.94 -23.65
N ALA A 464 12.37 -7.32 -24.31
CA ALA A 464 12.17 -7.09 -25.73
C ALA A 464 11.44 -5.78 -26.06
N VAL A 465 10.99 -5.02 -25.04
CA VAL A 465 10.11 -3.87 -25.23
C VAL A 465 10.77 -2.58 -24.74
N SER A 466 10.64 -1.50 -25.51
CA SER A 466 11.18 -0.19 -25.11
C SER A 466 10.27 0.46 -24.07
N PRO A 467 10.81 1.17 -23.05
CA PRO A 467 9.99 1.89 -22.09
C PRO A 467 8.98 2.82 -22.77
N GLY A 468 7.71 2.79 -22.37
CA GLY A 468 6.64 3.64 -22.91
C GLY A 468 5.96 3.15 -24.19
N THR A 469 6.14 1.86 -24.53
CA THR A 469 5.33 1.14 -25.54
C THR A 469 4.07 0.62 -24.87
#